data_AF-F4SAQ6-F1
#
_entry.id   AF-F4SAQ6-F1
#
_cell.length_a   1.000
_cell.length_b   1.000
_cell.length_c   1.000
_cell.angle_alpha   90.00
_cell.angle_beta   90.00
_cell.angle_gamma   90.00
#
_symmetry.space_group_name_H-M   'P 1'
#
loop_
_entity.id
_entity.type
_entity.pdbx_description
1 polymer ?
#
loop_
_entity_poly.entity_id
_entity_poly.type
_entity_poly.pdbx_seq_one_letter_code
_entity_poly.pdbx_strand_id
1 'polypeptide(L)'
;MATAIFIKLVQSGEYSGVSPDDLDQKKILDLTTNHIKGTWFRNYREQREWSNQRLEARDKRRLQKSRVSSVLKGRLAYVTAHKSLWPLLKVVEQCCSDDETDYEDEEGRKHCKVRIIQWRSSQLDSIFEAIDEARVQNNSIKTSPGVQARIRRRSFSNPISDLAPPDEINKDCISQAYYDQLDEMEKAEIKIINKSILRPVKEMIAKKLLPSNH
;
A
#
# COMPACT_ATOMS: atom_id res chain seq x y z
N MET A 1 -30.19 -18.06 1.94
CA MET A 1 -29.26 -17.60 0.88
C MET A 1 -28.04 -16.89 1.46
N ALA A 2 -28.21 -15.84 2.28
CA ALA A 2 -27.09 -15.12 2.91
C ALA A 2 -26.21 -15.98 3.84
N THR A 3 -26.80 -16.87 4.63
CA THR A 3 -26.10 -17.81 5.53
C THR A 3 -25.19 -18.78 4.77
N ALA A 4 -25.64 -19.29 3.63
CA ALA A 4 -24.84 -20.21 2.79
C ALA A 4 -23.63 -19.51 2.15
N ILE A 5 -23.76 -18.22 1.81
CA ILE A 5 -22.65 -17.40 1.29
C ILE A 5 -21.64 -17.14 2.42
N PHE A 6 -22.11 -16.82 3.62
CA PHE A 6 -21.24 -16.60 4.77
C PHE A 6 -20.46 -17.87 5.16
N ILE A 7 -21.11 -19.04 5.17
CA ILE A 7 -20.43 -20.33 5.41
C ILE A 7 -19.33 -20.57 4.37
N LYS A 8 -19.57 -20.27 3.09
CA LYS A 8 -18.55 -20.38 2.05
C LYS A 8 -17.37 -19.40 2.25
N LEU A 9 -17.63 -18.19 2.74
CA LEU A 9 -16.60 -17.18 3.04
C LEU A 9 -15.75 -17.55 4.27
N VAL A 10 -16.34 -18.21 5.27
CA VAL A 10 -15.62 -18.77 6.42
C VAL A 10 -14.79 -19.97 5.99
N GLN A 11 -15.36 -20.88 5.19
CA GLN A 11 -14.65 -22.03 4.64
C GLN A 11 -13.51 -21.64 3.69
N SER A 12 -13.60 -20.50 2.98
CA SER A 12 -12.53 -19.99 2.13
C SER A 12 -11.42 -19.25 2.90
N GLY A 13 -11.53 -19.12 4.23
CA GLY A 13 -10.55 -18.43 5.07
C GLY A 13 -10.55 -16.90 4.92
N GLU A 14 -11.55 -16.33 4.24
CA GLU A 14 -11.68 -14.88 4.03
C GLU A 14 -12.25 -14.14 5.26
N TYR A 15 -12.81 -14.87 6.22
CA TYR A 15 -13.35 -14.32 7.46
C TYR A 15 -12.53 -14.79 8.67
N SER A 16 -11.80 -13.88 9.30
CA SER A 16 -11.01 -14.19 10.51
C SER A 16 -11.88 -14.15 11.77
N GLY A 17 -11.70 -15.14 12.66
CA GLY A 17 -12.37 -15.20 13.97
C GLY A 17 -13.51 -16.22 14.12
N VAL A 18 -13.76 -17.07 13.12
CA VAL A 18 -14.69 -18.20 13.19
C VAL A 18 -14.00 -19.43 12.59
N SER A 19 -13.89 -20.53 13.35
CA SER A 19 -13.35 -21.80 12.83
C SER A 19 -14.38 -22.47 11.91
N PRO A 20 -13.97 -23.17 10.84
CA PRO A 20 -14.86 -24.05 10.08
C PRO A 20 -15.54 -25.12 10.93
N ASP A 21 -14.99 -25.44 12.10
CA ASP A 21 -15.57 -26.40 13.05
C ASP A 21 -16.59 -25.75 14.01
N ASP A 22 -16.70 -24.42 14.03
CA ASP A 22 -17.62 -23.63 14.88
C ASP A 22 -18.95 -23.27 14.18
N LEU A 23 -19.36 -24.05 13.16
CA LEU A 23 -20.50 -23.75 12.29
C LEU A 23 -21.88 -24.01 12.94
N ASP A 24 -22.10 -23.53 14.17
CA ASP A 24 -23.46 -23.41 14.70
C ASP A 24 -24.20 -22.31 13.91
N GLN A 25 -25.24 -22.74 13.19
CA GLN A 25 -26.08 -21.88 12.35
C GLN A 25 -26.67 -20.70 13.14
N LYS A 26 -26.95 -20.88 14.44
CA LYS A 26 -27.48 -19.81 15.30
C LYS A 26 -26.41 -18.76 15.60
N LYS A 27 -25.21 -19.18 15.96
CA LYS A 27 -24.05 -18.31 16.22
C LYS A 27 -23.66 -17.50 14.98
N ILE A 28 -23.68 -18.13 13.80
CA ILE A 28 -23.44 -17.45 12.51
C ILE A 28 -24.51 -16.38 12.24
N LEU A 29 -25.78 -16.71 12.46
CA LEU A 29 -26.88 -15.79 12.25
C LEU A 29 -26.76 -14.58 13.18
N ASP A 30 -26.41 -14.79 14.45
CA ASP A 30 -26.22 -13.72 15.42
C ASP A 30 -25.02 -12.82 15.07
N LEU A 31 -23.87 -13.40 14.69
CA LEU A 31 -22.70 -12.64 14.24
C LEU A 31 -23.01 -11.82 12.99
N THR A 32 -23.70 -12.43 12.02
CA THR A 32 -24.12 -11.75 10.79
C THR A 32 -25.08 -10.60 11.10
N THR A 33 -26.06 -10.84 11.97
CA THR A 33 -27.06 -9.84 12.37
C THR A 33 -26.41 -8.69 13.11
N ASN A 34 -25.47 -8.96 14.02
CA ASN A 34 -24.74 -7.93 14.77
C ASN A 34 -23.81 -7.12 13.86
N HIS A 35 -23.14 -7.78 12.91
CA HIS A 35 -22.33 -7.10 11.90
C HIS A 35 -23.18 -6.18 11.01
N ILE A 36 -24.33 -6.67 10.52
CA ILE A 36 -25.25 -5.89 9.71
C ILE A 36 -25.81 -4.73 10.52
N LYS A 37 -26.31 -4.96 11.74
CA LYS A 37 -26.81 -3.89 12.63
C LYS A 37 -25.73 -2.85 12.88
N GLY A 38 -24.53 -3.26 13.28
CA GLY A 38 -23.42 -2.35 13.55
C GLY A 38 -22.98 -1.54 12.33
N THR A 39 -22.95 -2.15 11.15
CA THR A 39 -22.62 -1.48 9.89
C THR A 39 -23.75 -0.57 9.42
N TRP A 40 -25.00 -1.01 9.53
CA TRP A 40 -26.18 -0.27 9.14
C TRP A 40 -26.39 0.96 10.04
N PHE A 41 -26.34 0.81 11.36
CA PHE A 41 -26.45 1.95 12.29
C PHE A 41 -25.34 2.98 12.07
N ARG A 42 -24.11 2.51 11.81
CA ARG A 42 -22.98 3.39 11.50
C ARG A 42 -23.23 4.15 10.19
N ASN A 43 -23.59 3.46 9.12
CA ASN A 43 -23.86 4.08 7.83
C ASN A 43 -25.05 5.03 7.89
N TYR A 44 -26.13 4.64 8.60
CA TYR A 44 -27.32 5.44 8.81
C TYR A 44 -26.99 6.74 9.56
N ARG A 45 -26.23 6.65 10.65
CA ARG A 45 -25.77 7.81 11.41
C ARG A 45 -24.87 8.72 10.57
N GLU A 46 -23.89 8.14 9.89
CA GLU A 46 -22.98 8.89 9.01
C GLU A 46 -23.74 9.64 7.91
N GLN A 47 -24.72 9.01 7.25
CA GLN A 47 -25.48 9.64 6.17
C GLN A 47 -26.43 10.75 6.64
N ARG A 48 -26.93 10.68 7.88
CA ARG A 48 -27.84 11.71 8.43
C ARG A 48 -27.11 12.87 9.10
N GLU A 49 -26.03 12.59 9.80
CA GLU A 49 -25.37 13.57 10.67
C GLU A 49 -24.15 14.21 10.02
N TRP A 50 -23.55 13.59 8.99
CA TRP A 50 -22.36 14.14 8.35
C TRP A 50 -22.74 14.97 7.13
N SER A 51 -22.02 16.08 6.93
CA SER A 51 -22.10 16.84 5.70
C SER A 51 -21.57 16.02 4.50
N ASN A 52 -22.05 16.33 3.31
CA ASN A 52 -21.56 15.72 2.06
C ASN A 52 -20.04 15.86 1.92
N GLN A 53 -19.48 17.02 2.27
CA GLN A 53 -18.03 17.27 2.25
C GLN A 53 -17.26 16.29 3.16
N ARG A 54 -17.82 15.96 4.33
CA ARG A 54 -17.19 15.01 5.27
C ARG A 54 -17.26 13.57 4.75
N LEU A 55 -18.36 13.19 4.09
CA LEU A 55 -18.51 11.88 3.45
C LEU A 55 -17.54 11.72 2.28
N GLU A 56 -17.42 12.73 1.41
CA GLU A 56 -16.46 12.75 0.30
C GLU A 56 -15.01 12.65 0.79
N ALA A 57 -14.66 13.40 1.83
CA ALA A 57 -13.32 13.34 2.44
C ALA A 57 -13.01 11.95 3.02
N ARG A 58 -14.00 11.30 3.67
CA ARG A 58 -13.88 9.92 4.16
C ARG A 58 -13.62 8.97 3.00
N ASP A 59 -14.39 9.07 1.92
CA ASP A 59 -14.26 8.16 0.77
C ASP A 59 -12.95 8.37 0.02
N LYS A 60 -12.50 9.62 -0.15
CA LYS A 60 -11.17 9.93 -0.67
C LYS A 60 -10.08 9.26 0.18
N ARG A 61 -10.16 9.39 1.51
CA ARG A 61 -9.21 8.76 2.45
C ARG A 61 -9.25 7.23 2.39
N ARG A 62 -10.44 6.63 2.31
CA ARG A 62 -10.60 5.16 2.20
C ARG A 62 -9.99 4.63 0.92
N LEU A 63 -10.23 5.31 -0.21
CA LEU A 63 -9.64 4.96 -1.50
C LEU A 63 -8.11 5.08 -1.46
N GLN A 64 -7.58 6.17 -0.88
CA GLN A 64 -6.14 6.36 -0.69
C GLN A 64 -5.53 5.20 0.12
N LYS A 65 -6.09 4.86 1.28
CA LYS A 65 -5.62 3.74 2.11
C LYS A 65 -5.65 2.41 1.37
N SER A 66 -6.73 2.12 0.64
CA SER A 66 -6.84 0.90 -0.16
C SER A 66 -5.76 0.81 -1.24
N ARG A 67 -5.40 1.94 -1.85
CA ARG A 67 -4.35 2.00 -2.87
C ARG A 67 -2.98 1.78 -2.28
N VAL A 68 -2.65 2.49 -1.20
CA VAL A 68 -1.39 2.28 -0.46
C VAL A 68 -1.24 0.82 -0.06
N SER A 69 -2.30 0.23 0.49
CA SER A 69 -2.30 -1.20 0.84
C SER A 69 -2.07 -2.11 -0.37
N SER A 70 -2.66 -1.80 -1.53
CA SER A 70 -2.48 -2.59 -2.74
C SER A 70 -1.06 -2.51 -3.30
N VAL A 71 -0.46 -1.31 -3.28
CA VAL A 71 0.93 -1.07 -3.70
C VAL A 71 1.89 -1.81 -2.77
N LEU A 72 1.68 -1.65 -1.46
CA LEU A 72 2.45 -2.34 -0.43
C LEU A 72 2.39 -3.86 -0.63
N LYS A 73 1.19 -4.45 -0.71
CA LYS A 73 1.00 -5.89 -0.94
C LYS A 73 1.67 -6.36 -2.23
N GLY A 74 1.53 -5.60 -3.31
CA GLY A 74 2.14 -5.93 -4.59
C GLY A 74 3.66 -5.94 -4.53
N ARG A 75 4.27 -4.94 -3.90
CA ARG A 75 5.72 -4.88 -3.70
C ARG A 75 6.21 -5.98 -2.77
N LEU A 76 5.53 -6.22 -1.65
CA LEU A 76 5.89 -7.30 -0.72
C LEU A 76 5.81 -8.67 -1.40
N ALA A 77 4.76 -8.95 -2.16
CA ALA A 77 4.64 -10.19 -2.91
C ALA A 77 5.83 -10.38 -3.88
N TYR A 78 6.19 -9.32 -4.61
CA TYR A 78 7.33 -9.35 -5.51
C TYR A 78 8.66 -9.55 -4.78
N VAL A 79 8.91 -8.82 -3.69
CA VAL A 79 10.14 -8.94 -2.90
C VAL A 79 10.25 -10.33 -2.26
N THR A 80 9.16 -10.86 -1.70
CA THR A 80 9.14 -12.19 -1.08
C THR A 80 9.44 -13.30 -2.08
N ALA A 81 8.95 -13.18 -3.32
CA ALA A 81 9.24 -14.14 -4.39
C ALA A 81 10.72 -14.19 -4.80
N HIS A 82 11.49 -13.14 -4.50
CA HIS A 82 12.87 -12.98 -4.96
C HIS A 82 13.84 -12.83 -3.79
N LYS A 83 14.54 -13.92 -3.45
CA LYS A 83 15.46 -13.98 -2.31
C LYS A 83 16.51 -12.88 -2.29
N SER A 84 17.01 -12.49 -3.46
CA SER A 84 18.00 -11.40 -3.60
C SER A 84 17.46 -10.03 -3.14
N LEU A 85 16.15 -9.86 -3.06
CA LEU A 85 15.48 -8.63 -2.64
C LEU A 85 15.02 -8.66 -1.18
N TRP A 86 15.12 -9.80 -0.47
CA TRP A 86 14.69 -9.92 0.93
C TRP A 86 15.22 -8.85 1.89
N PRO A 87 16.44 -8.30 1.74
CA PRO A 87 16.88 -7.17 2.57
C PRO A 87 15.95 -5.95 2.51
N LEU A 88 15.11 -5.82 1.47
CA LEU A 88 14.15 -4.73 1.32
C LEU A 88 12.81 -4.96 2.02
N LEU A 89 12.53 -6.14 2.59
CA LEU A 89 11.20 -6.45 3.14
C LEU A 89 10.72 -5.40 4.14
N LYS A 90 11.51 -5.13 5.18
CA LYS A 90 11.18 -4.10 6.18
C LYS A 90 11.06 -2.70 5.57
N VAL A 91 11.93 -2.36 4.62
CA VAL A 91 11.90 -1.06 3.93
C VAL A 91 10.62 -0.91 3.12
N VAL A 92 10.15 -1.97 2.45
CA VAL A 92 8.89 -1.95 1.72
C VAL A 92 7.72 -1.75 2.69
N GLU A 93 7.73 -2.43 3.84
CA GLU A 93 6.68 -2.29 4.88
C GLU A 93 6.57 -0.86 5.42
N GLN A 94 7.70 -0.20 5.64
CA GLN A 94 7.76 1.07 6.36
C GLN A 94 7.81 2.30 5.44
N CYS A 95 8.28 2.16 4.19
CA CYS A 95 8.62 3.30 3.33
C CYS A 95 7.75 3.44 2.07
N CYS A 96 6.61 2.75 1.99
CA CYS A 96 5.71 2.84 0.83
C CYS A 96 5.08 4.23 0.69
N SER A 97 5.04 4.75 -0.53
CA SER A 97 4.43 6.05 -0.84
C SER A 97 2.92 6.02 -0.74
N ASP A 98 2.34 7.14 -0.35
CA ASP A 98 0.93 7.44 -0.58
C ASP A 98 0.71 8.19 -1.90
N ASP A 99 -0.49 8.00 -2.46
CA ASP A 99 -0.87 8.58 -3.75
C ASP A 99 -2.13 9.43 -3.61
N GLU A 100 -2.17 10.55 -4.31
CA GLU A 100 -3.39 11.32 -4.48
C GLU A 100 -4.13 10.92 -5.77
N THR A 101 -5.47 10.90 -5.71
CA THR A 101 -6.31 10.72 -6.91
C THR A 101 -6.22 11.98 -7.75
N ASP A 102 -5.88 11.84 -9.03
CA ASP A 102 -5.78 12.98 -9.94
C ASP A 102 -7.00 13.03 -10.87
N TYR A 103 -6.98 12.24 -11.95
CA TYR A 103 -8.01 12.25 -12.99
C TYR A 103 -8.00 10.95 -13.83
N GLU A 104 -9.00 10.81 -14.69
CA GLU A 104 -9.08 9.80 -15.75
C GLU A 104 -8.85 10.52 -17.09
N ASP A 105 -7.96 10.00 -17.94
CA ASP A 105 -7.71 10.60 -19.26
C ASP A 105 -8.79 10.25 -20.29
N GLU A 106 -8.69 10.81 -21.49
CA GLU A 106 -9.64 10.61 -22.58
C GLU A 106 -9.76 9.14 -23.00
N GLU A 107 -8.71 8.34 -22.76
CA GLU A 107 -8.69 6.89 -23.02
C GLU A 107 -9.20 6.05 -21.84
N GLY A 108 -9.75 6.66 -20.79
CA GLY A 108 -10.27 5.96 -19.62
C GLY A 108 -9.19 5.45 -18.66
N ARG A 109 -7.94 5.89 -18.82
CA ARG A 109 -6.82 5.48 -17.97
C ARG A 109 -6.78 6.35 -16.74
N LYS A 110 -6.73 5.69 -15.59
CA LYS A 110 -6.73 6.36 -14.30
C LYS A 110 -5.30 6.76 -13.91
N HIS A 111 -5.10 8.04 -13.66
CA HIS A 111 -3.81 8.60 -13.23
C HIS A 111 -3.82 8.88 -11.72
N CYS A 112 -2.67 8.68 -11.08
CA CYS A 112 -2.46 9.09 -9.70
C CYS A 112 -1.10 9.77 -9.53
N LYS A 113 -1.10 10.83 -8.73
CA LYS A 113 0.11 11.55 -8.34
C LYS A 113 0.71 10.88 -7.12
N VAL A 114 1.94 10.41 -7.25
CA VAL A 114 2.70 9.88 -6.09
C VAL A 114 3.21 11.08 -5.29
N ARG A 115 2.88 11.15 -4.00
CA ARG A 115 3.30 12.28 -3.16
C ARG A 115 4.81 12.23 -2.90
N ILE A 116 5.41 13.40 -2.71
CA ILE A 116 6.85 13.54 -2.46
C ILE A 116 7.11 13.18 -0.99
N ILE A 117 7.92 12.15 -0.76
CA ILE A 117 8.38 11.80 0.59
C ILE A 117 9.78 12.42 0.76
N GLN A 118 9.84 13.56 1.46
CA GLN A 118 11.06 14.37 1.54
C GLN A 118 12.23 13.64 2.22
N TRP A 119 11.92 12.84 3.24
CA TRP A 119 12.93 12.09 3.99
C TRP A 119 13.49 10.90 3.23
N ARG A 120 12.84 10.42 2.18
CA ARG A 120 13.25 9.20 1.48
C ARG A 120 14.37 9.50 0.49
N SER A 121 15.38 8.64 0.44
CA SER A 121 16.47 8.78 -0.53
C SER A 121 15.96 8.60 -1.97
N SER A 122 16.53 9.35 -2.91
CA SER A 122 16.22 9.22 -4.34
C SER A 122 16.54 7.82 -4.87
N GLN A 123 17.56 7.17 -4.32
CA GLN A 123 17.92 5.80 -4.64
C GLN A 123 16.81 4.80 -4.26
N LEU A 124 16.20 4.97 -3.09
CA LEU A 124 15.07 4.11 -2.69
C LEU A 124 13.85 4.35 -3.59
N ASP A 125 13.62 5.59 -4.00
CA ASP A 125 12.56 5.93 -4.95
C ASP A 125 12.73 5.21 -6.29
N SER A 126 13.94 5.24 -6.88
CA SER A 126 14.24 4.53 -8.12
C SER A 126 14.10 3.01 -7.99
N ILE A 127 14.48 2.43 -6.84
CA ILE A 127 14.31 0.99 -6.60
C ILE A 127 12.82 0.62 -6.56
N PHE A 128 11.99 1.41 -5.88
CA PHE A 128 10.55 1.17 -5.84
C PHE A 128 9.87 1.33 -7.19
N GLU A 129 10.32 2.28 -8.01
CA GLU A 129 9.87 2.42 -9.38
C GLU A 129 10.23 1.19 -10.22
N ALA A 130 11.49 0.73 -10.17
CA ALA A 130 11.92 -0.46 -10.91
C ALA A 130 11.18 -1.74 -10.46
N ILE A 131 10.88 -1.89 -9.17
CA ILE A 131 10.06 -2.99 -8.65
C ILE A 131 8.62 -2.90 -9.18
N ASP A 132 8.02 -1.70 -9.19
CA ASP A 132 6.67 -1.50 -9.71
C ASP A 132 6.58 -1.82 -11.21
N GLU A 133 7.58 -1.39 -12.00
CA GLU A 133 7.69 -1.69 -13.43
C GLU A 133 7.82 -3.19 -13.69
N ALA A 134 8.76 -3.86 -13.02
CA ALA A 134 8.96 -5.31 -13.16
C ALA A 134 7.71 -6.10 -12.74
N ARG A 135 6.99 -5.64 -11.70
CA ARG A 135 5.72 -6.25 -11.28
C ARG A 135 4.63 -6.09 -12.33
N VAL A 136 4.54 -4.95 -13.01
CA VAL A 136 3.56 -4.72 -14.08
C VAL A 136 3.88 -5.59 -15.29
N GLN A 137 5.16 -5.67 -15.69
CA GLN A 137 5.61 -6.53 -16.79
C GLN A 137 5.29 -8.00 -16.51
N ASN A 138 5.53 -8.49 -15.28
CA ASN A 138 5.29 -9.87 -14.89
C ASN A 138 3.80 -10.23 -14.70
N ASN A 139 2.89 -9.24 -14.61
CA ASN A 139 1.45 -9.45 -14.39
C ASN A 139 0.57 -9.04 -15.58
N SER A 140 1.13 -8.88 -16.79
CA SER A 140 0.38 -8.39 -17.96
C SER A 140 -0.85 -9.25 -18.32
N ILE A 141 -0.91 -10.50 -17.85
CA ILE A 141 -1.91 -11.50 -18.25
C ILE A 141 -3.17 -11.51 -17.35
N LYS A 142 -3.17 -10.85 -16.17
CA LYS A 142 -4.23 -11.04 -15.14
C LYS A 142 -5.15 -9.85 -14.86
N THR A 143 -5.09 -8.77 -15.63
CA THR A 143 -6.16 -7.75 -15.53
C THR A 143 -7.38 -8.27 -16.27
N SER A 144 -8.46 -8.57 -15.54
CA SER A 144 -9.77 -8.83 -16.16
C SER A 144 -10.05 -7.78 -17.25
N PRO A 145 -10.67 -8.17 -18.38
CA PRO A 145 -11.00 -7.24 -19.44
C PRO A 145 -11.70 -5.99 -18.86
N GLY A 146 -11.07 -4.82 -19.00
CA GLY A 146 -11.65 -3.53 -18.60
C GLY A 146 -11.04 -2.83 -17.36
N VAL A 147 -10.11 -3.43 -16.61
CA VAL A 147 -9.45 -2.73 -15.48
C VAL A 147 -7.96 -2.56 -15.76
N GLN A 148 -7.62 -1.49 -16.48
CA GLN A 148 -6.22 -1.12 -16.69
C GLN A 148 -5.56 -0.68 -15.37
N ALA A 149 -4.28 -1.04 -15.21
CA ALA A 149 -3.50 -0.56 -14.09
C ALA A 149 -3.43 0.97 -14.11
N ARG A 150 -3.54 1.60 -12.93
CA ARG A 150 -3.42 3.06 -12.82
C ARG A 150 -1.98 3.48 -13.13
N ILE A 151 -1.84 4.59 -13.85
CA ILE A 151 -0.55 5.18 -14.18
C ILE A 151 -0.12 6.06 -12.99
N ARG A 152 0.98 5.68 -12.35
CA ARG A 152 1.58 6.40 -11.22
C ARG A 152 2.55 7.45 -11.74
N ARG A 153 2.24 8.74 -11.57
CA ARG A 153 3.09 9.85 -12.01
C ARG A 153 3.89 10.42 -10.85
N ARG A 154 5.20 10.54 -11.04
CA ARG A 154 6.15 11.17 -10.11
C ARG A 154 6.60 12.49 -10.73
N SER A 155 6.48 13.58 -9.99
CA SER A 155 6.92 14.91 -10.41
C SER A 155 7.43 15.69 -9.20
N PHE A 156 8.39 16.60 -9.42
CA PHE A 156 8.87 17.54 -8.40
C PHE A 156 7.81 18.55 -7.97
N SER A 157 6.75 18.73 -8.77
CA SER A 157 5.60 19.57 -8.44
C SER A 157 4.46 18.82 -7.74
N ASN A 158 4.64 17.52 -7.44
CA ASN A 158 3.62 16.77 -6.72
C ASN A 158 3.48 17.24 -5.26
N PRO A 159 2.31 17.05 -4.65
CA PRO A 159 2.11 17.37 -3.23
C PRO A 159 3.11 16.62 -2.34
N ILE A 160 3.58 17.30 -1.30
CA ILE A 160 4.39 16.68 -0.25
C ILE A 160 3.50 15.72 0.55
N SER A 161 4.08 14.58 0.93
CA SER A 161 3.47 13.58 1.80
C SER A 161 3.68 13.97 3.26
N ASP A 162 2.68 13.76 4.10
CA ASP A 162 2.76 13.98 5.55
C ASP A 162 3.37 12.78 6.29
N LEU A 163 3.89 11.78 5.56
CA LEU A 163 4.51 10.59 6.15
C LEU A 163 5.82 10.95 6.84
N ALA A 164 5.91 10.68 8.13
CA ALA A 164 7.15 10.74 8.89
C ALA A 164 8.11 9.59 8.49
N PRO A 165 9.43 9.76 8.69
CA PRO A 165 10.37 8.66 8.58
C PRO A 165 10.06 7.57 9.61
N PRO A 166 10.41 6.30 9.34
CA PRO A 166 10.33 5.24 10.34
C PRO A 166 11.32 5.49 11.49
N ASP A 167 10.95 5.06 12.70
CA ASP A 167 11.80 5.12 13.90
C ASP A 167 13.17 4.47 13.70
N GLU A 168 13.25 3.46 12.82
CA GLU A 168 14.49 2.79 12.46
C GLU A 168 14.60 2.64 10.94
N ILE A 169 15.68 3.17 10.35
CA ILE A 169 15.87 3.18 8.90
C ILE A 169 17.33 2.97 8.51
N ASN A 170 17.56 2.25 7.40
CA ASN A 170 18.89 2.10 6.82
C ASN A 170 19.44 3.44 6.30
N LYS A 171 20.73 3.69 6.53
CA LYS A 171 21.38 4.96 6.15
C LYS A 171 21.23 5.36 4.68
N ASP A 172 21.11 4.40 3.78
CA ASP A 172 20.97 4.64 2.34
C ASP A 172 19.51 4.79 1.90
N CYS A 173 18.55 4.58 2.80
CA CYS A 173 17.12 4.77 2.57
C CYS A 173 16.62 6.16 2.96
N ILE A 174 17.38 6.90 3.77
CA ILE A 174 17.08 8.29 4.16
C ILE A 174 17.84 9.29 3.27
N SER A 175 17.21 10.42 2.96
CA SER A 175 17.82 11.53 2.23
C SER A 175 18.74 12.30 3.18
N GLN A 176 20.02 12.38 2.84
CA GLN A 176 20.99 13.13 3.63
C GLN A 176 20.60 14.61 3.72
N ALA A 177 20.16 15.20 2.61
CA ALA A 177 19.74 16.60 2.57
C ALA A 177 18.54 16.89 3.49
N TYR A 178 17.65 15.92 3.68
CA TYR A 178 16.56 16.04 4.66
C TYR A 178 17.09 15.88 6.08
N TYR A 179 17.89 14.84 6.32
CA TYR A 179 18.43 14.55 7.66
C TYR A 179 19.31 15.67 8.22
N ASP A 180 20.06 16.36 7.36
CA ASP A 180 20.91 17.50 7.74
C ASP A 180 20.10 18.74 8.14
N GLN A 181 18.85 18.85 7.70
CA GLN A 181 17.96 19.97 8.04
C GLN A 181 17.25 19.78 9.38
N LEU A 182 17.23 18.55 9.91
CA LEU A 182 16.60 18.23 11.19
C LEU A 182 17.40 18.79 12.36
N ASP A 183 16.69 19.13 13.44
CA ASP A 183 17.33 19.46 14.71
C ASP A 183 17.85 18.21 15.44
N GLU A 184 18.55 18.42 16.56
CA GLU A 184 19.15 17.31 17.30
C GLU A 184 18.12 16.42 18.02
N MET A 185 16.92 16.95 18.33
CA MET A 185 15.85 16.14 18.93
C MET A 185 15.20 15.25 17.88
N GLU A 186 14.88 15.80 16.71
CA GLU A 186 14.32 15.07 15.57
C GLU A 186 15.27 13.99 15.08
N LYS A 187 16.58 14.27 15.03
CA LYS A 187 17.59 13.24 14.72
C LYS A 187 17.63 12.13 15.75
N ALA A 188 17.46 12.45 17.04
CA ALA A 188 17.48 11.46 18.11
C ALA A 188 16.27 10.50 18.05
N GLU A 189 15.15 10.92 17.46
CA GLU A 189 13.98 10.07 17.21
C GLU A 189 14.21 9.05 16.07
N ILE A 190 15.16 9.31 15.16
CA ILE A 190 15.43 8.47 14.00
C ILE A 190 16.69 7.62 14.23
N LYS A 191 16.50 6.32 14.47
CA LYS A 191 17.60 5.37 14.59
C LYS A 191 18.15 4.97 13.21
N ILE A 192 19.31 5.52 12.86
CA ILE A 192 20.00 5.16 11.62
C ILE A 192 20.74 3.82 11.75
N ILE A 193 20.30 2.82 11.00
CA ILE A 193 21.03 1.57 10.82
C ILE A 193 22.18 1.82 9.84
N ASN A 194 23.42 1.72 10.33
CA ASN A 194 24.64 1.88 9.52
C ASN A 194 24.93 0.65 8.61
N LYS A 195 23.92 0.18 7.88
CA LYS A 195 24.01 -0.90 6.90
C LYS A 195 23.42 -0.41 5.60
N SER A 196 24.21 -0.44 4.53
CA SER A 196 23.73 -0.17 3.18
C SER A 196 23.11 -1.43 2.58
N ILE A 197 21.87 -1.32 2.13
CA ILE A 197 21.09 -2.42 1.54
C ILE A 197 20.63 -2.13 0.11
N LEU A 198 20.69 -0.87 -0.33
CA LEU A 198 20.23 -0.46 -1.66
C LEU A 198 21.29 -0.62 -2.74
N ARG A 199 22.57 -0.65 -2.38
CA ARG A 199 23.68 -0.76 -3.35
C ARG A 199 23.60 -2.05 -4.21
N PRO A 200 23.45 -3.26 -3.63
CA PRO A 200 23.34 -4.48 -4.43
C PRO A 200 22.14 -4.46 -5.38
N VAL A 201 21.00 -3.94 -4.91
CA VAL A 201 19.77 -3.86 -5.72
C VAL A 201 19.93 -2.86 -6.87
N LYS A 202 20.57 -1.71 -6.62
CA LYS A 202 20.87 -0.73 -7.67
C LYS A 202 21.76 -1.33 -8.76
N GLU A 203 22.76 -2.12 -8.39
CA GLU A 203 23.62 -2.83 -9.34
C GLU A 203 22.83 -3.87 -10.16
N MET A 204 21.88 -4.59 -9.56
CA MET A 204 20.96 -5.48 -10.28
C MET A 204 20.09 -4.73 -11.29
N ILE A 205 19.52 -3.59 -10.89
CA ILE A 205 18.69 -2.75 -11.77
C ILE A 205 19.51 -2.22 -12.95
N ALA A 206 20.72 -1.70 -12.70
CA ALA A 206 21.60 -1.18 -13.74
C ALA A 206 21.97 -2.24 -14.79
N LYS A 207 22.10 -3.49 -14.36
CA LYS A 207 22.37 -4.64 -15.26
C LYS A 207 21.10 -5.24 -15.88
N LYS A 208 19.91 -4.68 -15.60
CA LYS A 208 18.60 -5.24 -15.98
C LYS A 208 18.40 -6.69 -15.51
N LEU A 209 18.99 -7.03 -14.36
CA LEU A 209 18.93 -8.36 -13.74
C LEU A 209 17.89 -8.42 -12.63
N LEU A 210 16.86 -7.57 -12.68
CA LEU A 210 15.73 -7.76 -11.78
C LEU A 210 15.09 -9.11 -12.13
N PRO A 211 14.94 -10.01 -11.14
CA PRO A 211 14.49 -11.36 -11.41
C PRO A 211 13.05 -11.35 -11.94
N SER A 212 12.84 -12.06 -13.05
CA SER A 212 11.51 -12.36 -13.58
C SER A 212 10.99 -13.64 -12.95
N ASN A 213 9.67 -13.72 -12.73
CA ASN A 213 9.05 -14.95 -12.22
C ASN A 213 9.35 -16.11 -13.19
N HIS A 214 10.00 -17.16 -12.69
CA HIS A 214 10.11 -18.47 -13.35
C HIS A 214 8.94 -19.36 -12.95
#